data_AF-A0A9W7A5W5-F1
#
_entry.id   AF-A0A9W7A5W5-F1
#
_cell.length_a   1.000
_cell.length_b   1.000
_cell.length_c   1.000
_cell.angle_alpha   90.00
_cell.angle_beta   90.00
_cell.angle_gamma   90.00
#
_symmetry.space_group_name_H-M   'P 1'
#
loop_
_entity.id
_entity.type
_entity.pdbx_description
1 polymer ?
#
loop_
_entity_poly.entity_id
_entity_poly.type
_entity_poly.pdbx_seq_one_letter_code
_entity_poly.pdbx_strand_id
1 'polypeptide(L)'
;MKSIIFLLLLLICWRWMLGMAALLSLAMMVGVFDLKESPRWLAGKGRLEEAKENLKAVMKSKDVEVEFNSMLKAVAEEAKSQSTQKKQAATLSDLLNNKIARGKLFTVVALQAFQQLAGINAIVYLTPLILREAGVSALTSKLLPDPNAESMLSTSIAYSPKIPALILASKLMDKMGHKKLLTTFTPIMSLSLISLALALTTVSFPTTLKPIGRSAFFHCSSLE
;
A
#
# COMPACT_ATOMS: atom_id res chain seq x y z
N MET A 1 15.01 16.94 34.41
CA MET A 1 15.85 16.56 33.25
C MET A 1 15.21 15.46 32.39
N LYS A 2 14.79 14.32 32.97
CA LYS A 2 14.14 13.21 32.23
C LYS A 2 12.81 13.61 31.54
N SER A 3 11.95 14.42 32.17
CA SER A 3 10.72 14.91 31.52
C SER A 3 10.96 15.85 30.34
N ILE A 4 12.00 16.68 30.37
CA ILE A 4 12.34 17.61 29.28
C ILE A 4 12.93 16.84 28.09
N ILE A 5 13.75 15.83 28.36
CA ILE A 5 14.29 14.91 27.34
C ILE A 5 13.15 14.09 26.72
N PHE A 6 12.18 13.63 27.52
CA PHE A 6 10.99 12.93 27.02
C PHE A 6 10.08 13.85 26.17
N LEU A 7 9.89 15.12 26.59
CA LEU A 7 9.15 16.11 25.81
C LEU A 7 9.88 16.49 24.51
N LEU A 8 11.21 16.63 24.56
CA LEU A 8 12.05 16.85 23.39
C LEU A 8 12.00 15.67 22.44
N LEU A 9 12.08 14.43 22.94
CA LEU A 9 11.95 13.20 22.14
C LEU A 9 10.56 13.10 21.49
N LEU A 10 9.48 13.38 22.22
CA LEU A 10 8.12 13.45 21.67
C LEU A 10 8.00 14.53 20.60
N LEU A 11 8.58 15.71 20.81
CA LEU A 11 8.59 16.79 19.82
C LEU A 11 9.47 16.46 18.61
N ILE A 12 10.52 15.65 18.76
CA ILE A 12 11.52 15.34 17.72
C ILE A 12 11.12 14.11 16.90
N CYS A 13 10.45 13.11 17.47
CA CYS A 13 10.09 11.85 16.79
C CYS A 13 9.13 12.05 15.61
N TRP A 14 8.08 12.86 15.74
CA TRP A 14 7.15 13.12 14.63
C TRP A 14 7.81 13.97 13.54
N ARG A 15 8.74 14.88 13.91
CA ARG A 15 9.54 15.66 12.95
C ARG A 15 10.48 14.76 12.15
N TRP A 16 11.09 13.75 12.75
CA TRP A 16 11.86 12.74 12.00
C TRP A 16 10.97 11.92 11.07
N MET A 17 9.75 11.56 11.50
CA MET A 17 8.80 10.85 10.63
C MET A 17 8.43 11.68 9.39
N LEU A 18 8.18 12.99 9.56
CA LEU A 18 7.97 13.91 8.44
C LEU A 18 9.25 14.18 7.64
N GLY A 19 10.40 14.28 8.30
CA GLY A 19 11.70 14.49 7.67
C GLY A 19 12.10 13.33 6.76
N MET A 20 11.83 12.09 7.17
CA MET A 20 12.01 10.91 6.31
C MET A 20 11.06 10.89 5.11
N ALA A 21 9.79 11.30 5.32
CA ALA A 21 8.84 11.42 4.22
C ALA A 21 9.29 12.51 3.21
N ALA A 22 9.77 13.65 3.71
CA ALA A 22 10.34 14.72 2.88
C ALA A 22 11.60 14.24 2.13
N LEU A 23 12.48 13.49 2.80
CA LEU A 23 13.67 12.90 2.19
C LEU A 23 13.30 11.94 1.05
N LEU A 24 12.33 11.05 1.25
CA LEU A 24 11.86 10.14 0.21
C LEU A 24 11.22 10.90 -0.97
N SER A 25 10.45 11.95 -0.67
CA SER A 25 9.88 12.81 -1.70
C SER A 25 10.95 13.56 -2.50
N LEU A 26 12.02 14.03 -1.85
CA LEU A 26 13.14 14.68 -2.51
C LEU A 26 13.91 13.68 -3.38
N ALA A 27 14.12 12.45 -2.89
CA ALA A 27 14.74 11.38 -3.66
C ALA A 27 13.91 11.03 -4.92
N MET A 28 12.58 10.94 -4.80
CA MET A 28 11.69 10.76 -5.95
C MET A 28 11.74 11.95 -6.91
N MET A 29 11.78 13.18 -6.40
CA MET A 29 11.90 14.38 -7.23
C MET A 29 13.20 14.39 -8.03
N VAL A 30 14.33 14.04 -7.41
CA VAL A 30 15.62 13.91 -8.11
C VAL A 30 15.55 12.80 -9.16
N GLY A 31 14.94 11.65 -8.83
CA GLY A 31 14.80 10.53 -9.77
C GLY A 31 13.95 10.82 -11.01
N VAL A 32 13.05 11.82 -10.97
CA VAL A 32 12.24 12.21 -12.13
C VAL A 32 13.10 12.87 -13.22
N PHE A 33 14.21 13.53 -12.88
CA PHE A 33 15.08 14.16 -13.88
C PHE A 33 15.76 13.15 -14.82
N ASP A 34 16.00 11.93 -14.34
CA ASP A 34 16.61 10.85 -15.13
C ASP A 34 15.57 9.95 -15.84
N LEU A 35 14.27 10.18 -15.61
CA LEU A 35 13.23 9.30 -16.13
C LEU A 35 12.91 9.62 -17.59
N LYS A 36 13.21 8.67 -18.48
CA LYS A 36 12.83 8.75 -19.90
C LYS A 36 11.31 8.73 -20.07
N GLU A 37 10.79 9.55 -20.99
CA GLU A 37 9.38 9.55 -21.34
C GLU A 37 8.92 8.18 -21.87
N SER A 38 7.67 7.81 -21.58
CA SER A 38 7.09 6.54 -22.02
C SER A 38 7.12 6.42 -23.56
N PRO A 39 7.73 5.35 -24.14
CA PRO A 39 7.77 5.12 -25.59
C PRO A 39 6.39 5.15 -26.24
N ARG A 40 5.37 4.65 -25.54
CA ARG A 40 3.98 4.63 -26.01
C ARG A 40 3.38 6.03 -26.13
N TRP A 41 3.69 6.91 -25.18
CA TRP A 41 3.23 8.30 -25.21
C TRP A 41 3.91 9.09 -26.33
N LEU A 42 5.22 8.88 -26.52
CA LEU A 42 5.99 9.46 -27.63
C LEU A 42 5.44 9.04 -28.99
N ALA A 43 5.14 7.75 -29.15
CA ALA A 43 4.50 7.21 -30.35
C ALA A 43 3.12 7.84 -30.59
N GLY A 44 2.32 8.02 -29.54
CA GLY A 44 1.02 8.70 -29.62
C GLY A 44 1.08 10.17 -30.05
N LYS A 45 2.21 10.85 -29.82
CA LYS A 45 2.49 12.21 -30.30
C LYS A 45 3.14 12.26 -31.69
N GLY A 46 3.43 11.12 -32.31
CA GLY A 46 4.12 11.04 -33.60
C GLY A 46 5.65 11.19 -33.54
N ARG A 47 6.26 11.23 -32.34
CA ARG A 47 7.72 11.26 -32.14
C ARG A 47 8.31 9.85 -32.19
N LEU A 48 8.32 9.24 -33.38
CA LEU A 48 8.63 7.81 -33.56
C LEU A 48 10.09 7.46 -33.28
N GLU A 49 11.04 8.30 -33.69
CA GLU A 49 12.47 8.04 -33.48
C GLU A 49 12.84 8.01 -32.00
N GLU A 50 12.38 9.02 -31.25
CA GLU A 50 12.57 9.10 -29.80
C GLU A 50 11.87 7.95 -29.06
N ALA A 51 10.68 7.56 -29.52
CA ALA A 51 9.98 6.40 -28.97
C ALA A 51 10.79 5.11 -29.17
N LYS A 52 11.42 4.92 -30.33
CA LYS A 52 12.26 3.76 -30.62
C LYS A 52 13.53 3.76 -29.76
N GLU A 53 14.17 4.91 -29.59
CA GLU A 53 15.34 5.04 -28.73
C GLU A 53 15.02 4.75 -27.25
N ASN A 54 13.93 5.32 -26.74
CA ASN A 54 13.50 5.05 -25.36
C ASN A 54 13.09 3.58 -25.17
N LEU A 55 12.48 2.95 -26.18
CA LEU A 55 12.16 1.53 -26.12
C LEU A 55 13.44 0.67 -26.08
N LYS A 56 14.47 1.01 -26.87
CA LYS A 56 15.78 0.35 -26.82
C LYS A 56 16.43 0.47 -25.44
N ALA A 57 16.25 1.61 -24.76
CA ALA A 57 16.82 1.82 -23.43
C ALA A 57 16.13 0.99 -22.34
N VAL A 58 14.84 0.66 -22.51
CA VAL A 58 14.04 -0.12 -21.55
C VAL A 58 14.11 -1.62 -21.82
N MET A 59 14.16 -2.03 -23.09
CA MET A 59 14.24 -3.45 -23.48
C MET A 59 15.66 -3.98 -23.36
N LYS A 60 15.79 -5.19 -22.81
CA LYS A 60 17.04 -5.98 -22.83
C LYS A 60 17.14 -6.96 -24.00
N SER A 61 16.07 -7.11 -24.80
CA SER A 61 16.01 -8.08 -25.90
C SER A 61 16.52 -7.49 -27.23
N LYS A 62 16.95 -8.36 -28.15
CA LYS A 62 17.50 -7.97 -29.45
C LYS A 62 16.44 -7.53 -30.48
N ASP A 63 15.18 -7.94 -30.31
CA ASP A 63 14.13 -7.73 -31.32
C ASP A 63 13.30 -6.47 -31.06
N VAL A 64 13.97 -5.34 -30.84
CA VAL A 64 13.29 -4.05 -30.57
C VAL A 64 12.39 -3.63 -31.74
N GLU A 65 12.76 -3.99 -32.97
CA GLU A 65 12.00 -3.69 -34.19
C GLU A 65 10.59 -4.31 -34.17
N VAL A 66 10.48 -5.55 -33.70
CA VAL A 66 9.21 -6.30 -33.68
C VAL A 66 8.27 -5.71 -32.64
N GLU A 67 8.79 -5.44 -31.44
CA GLU A 67 8.01 -4.86 -30.35
C GLU A 67 7.62 -3.41 -30.61
N PHE A 68 8.49 -2.63 -31.24
CA PHE A 68 8.15 -1.28 -31.67
C PHE A 68 6.97 -1.29 -32.65
N ASN A 69 7.00 -2.20 -33.64
CA ASN A 69 5.92 -2.33 -34.61
C ASN A 69 4.61 -2.87 -33.99
N SER A 70 4.69 -3.80 -33.03
CA SER A 70 3.51 -4.30 -32.31
C SER A 70 2.85 -3.18 -31.49
N MET A 71 3.67 -2.38 -30.79
CA MET A 71 3.22 -1.22 -30.04
C MET A 71 2.59 -0.15 -30.95
N LEU A 72 3.19 0.16 -32.10
CA LEU A 72 2.62 1.13 -33.05
C LEU A 72 1.25 0.70 -33.57
N LYS A 73 1.07 -0.59 -33.86
CA LYS A 73 -0.24 -1.13 -34.26
C LYS A 73 -1.28 -0.93 -33.15
N ALA A 74 -0.91 -1.23 -31.90
CA ALA A 74 -1.81 -1.05 -30.75
C ALA A 74 -2.19 0.43 -30.54
N VAL A 75 -1.21 1.35 -30.64
CA VAL A 75 -1.47 2.79 -30.51
C VAL A 75 -2.36 3.30 -31.65
N ALA A 76 -2.14 2.83 -32.88
CA ALA A 76 -2.97 3.19 -34.03
C ALA A 76 -4.41 2.66 -33.92
N GLU A 77 -4.59 1.45 -33.38
CA GLU A 77 -5.90 0.84 -33.13
C GLU A 77 -6.66 1.58 -32.01
N GLU A 78 -5.95 1.98 -30.95
CA GLU A 78 -6.50 2.83 -29.89
C GLU A 78 -6.89 4.22 -30.41
N ALA A 79 -6.05 4.83 -31.25
CA ALA A 79 -6.35 6.13 -31.86
C ALA A 79 -7.56 6.06 -32.80
N LYS A 80 -7.73 4.96 -33.55
CA LYS A 80 -8.93 4.72 -34.37
C LYS A 80 -10.17 4.53 -33.51
N SER A 81 -10.07 3.73 -32.45
CA SER A 81 -11.16 3.50 -31.48
C SER A 81 -11.57 4.80 -30.77
N GLN A 82 -10.62 5.67 -30.48
CA GLN A 82 -10.86 7.02 -29.94
C GLN A 82 -11.35 8.01 -31.00
N SER A 83 -11.02 7.86 -32.28
CA SER A 83 -11.55 8.76 -33.32
C SER A 83 -13.06 8.61 -33.53
N THR A 84 -13.61 7.41 -33.28
CA THR A 84 -15.06 7.14 -33.26
C THR A 84 -15.74 7.71 -31.99
N GLN A 85 -14.98 7.96 -30.92
CA GLN A 85 -15.44 8.57 -29.67
C GLN A 85 -14.70 9.90 -29.44
N LYS A 86 -15.20 10.98 -30.07
CA LYS A 86 -14.72 12.38 -29.99
C LYS A 86 -13.64 12.64 -28.93
N LYS A 87 -12.47 13.13 -29.38
CA LYS A 87 -11.33 13.66 -28.61
C LYS A 87 -11.68 14.84 -27.67
N GLN A 88 -12.64 14.72 -26.78
CA GLN A 88 -12.77 15.61 -25.64
C GLN A 88 -12.11 14.91 -24.44
N ALA A 89 -11.32 15.68 -23.69
CA ALA A 89 -10.74 15.23 -22.43
C ALA A 89 -11.82 14.45 -21.67
N ALA A 90 -11.58 13.15 -21.43
CA ALA A 90 -12.59 12.20 -20.95
C ALA A 90 -13.26 12.78 -19.72
N THR A 91 -14.41 13.40 -19.92
CA THR A 91 -15.18 14.05 -18.86
C THR A 91 -15.78 12.92 -18.05
N LEU A 92 -15.92 13.08 -16.73
CA LEU A 92 -16.49 12.03 -15.86
C LEU A 92 -17.84 11.52 -16.40
N SER A 93 -18.62 12.40 -17.04
CA SER A 93 -19.87 12.07 -17.72
C SER A 93 -19.71 11.14 -18.92
N ASP A 94 -18.62 11.25 -19.68
CA ASP A 94 -18.35 10.40 -20.85
C ASP A 94 -17.94 8.98 -20.45
N LEU A 95 -17.21 8.84 -19.33
CA LEU A 95 -16.90 7.55 -18.72
C LEU A 95 -18.15 6.81 -18.23
N LEU A 96 -19.17 7.54 -17.78
CA LEU A 96 -20.44 6.96 -17.33
C LEU A 96 -21.40 6.63 -18.49
N ASN A 97 -21.34 7.38 -19.58
CA ASN A 97 -22.18 7.16 -20.76
C ASN A 97 -21.70 6.00 -21.63
N ASN A 98 -20.39 5.80 -21.76
CA ASN A 98 -19.84 4.68 -22.51
C ASN A 98 -19.93 3.37 -21.71
N LYS A 99 -20.71 2.39 -22.22
CA LYS A 99 -20.94 1.08 -21.57
C LYS A 99 -19.64 0.33 -21.24
N ILE A 100 -18.63 0.40 -22.10
CA ILE A 100 -17.34 -0.28 -21.90
C ILE A 100 -16.53 0.44 -20.81
N ALA A 101 -16.44 1.77 -20.88
CA ALA A 101 -15.73 2.59 -19.90
C ALA A 101 -16.37 2.47 -18.51
N ARG A 102 -17.71 2.51 -18.45
CA ARG A 102 -18.48 2.31 -17.21
C ARG A 102 -18.22 0.93 -16.60
N GLY A 103 -18.15 -0.12 -17.41
CA GLY A 103 -17.79 -1.47 -16.93
C GLY A 103 -16.41 -1.52 -16.28
N LYS A 104 -15.40 -0.94 -16.93
CA LYS A 104 -14.03 -0.84 -16.39
C LYS A 104 -14.00 0.00 -15.11
N LEU A 105 -14.67 1.15 -15.11
CA LEU A 105 -14.77 2.04 -13.95
C LEU A 105 -15.40 1.31 -12.76
N PHE A 106 -16.52 0.61 -12.99
CA PHE A 106 -17.19 -0.18 -11.96
C PHE A 106 -16.25 -1.24 -11.39
N THR A 107 -15.49 -1.96 -12.22
CA THR A 107 -14.51 -2.95 -11.74
C THR A 107 -13.45 -2.32 -10.84
N VAL A 108 -12.87 -1.18 -11.24
CA VAL A 108 -11.83 -0.49 -10.45
C VAL A 108 -12.40 0.01 -9.13
N VAL A 109 -13.56 0.67 -9.15
CA VAL A 109 -14.21 1.20 -7.94
C VAL A 109 -14.63 0.08 -6.99
N ALA A 110 -15.27 -0.98 -7.51
CA ALA A 110 -15.67 -2.12 -6.71
C ALA A 110 -14.44 -2.81 -6.09
N LEU A 111 -13.37 -3.00 -6.85
CA LEU A 111 -12.12 -3.59 -6.35
C LEU A 111 -11.51 -2.74 -5.23
N GLN A 112 -11.47 -1.42 -5.39
CA GLN A 112 -10.96 -0.50 -4.38
C GLN A 112 -11.84 -0.50 -3.12
N ALA A 113 -13.17 -0.54 -3.30
CA ALA A 113 -14.11 -0.64 -2.20
C ALA A 113 -13.91 -1.95 -1.42
N PHE A 114 -13.80 -3.09 -2.10
CA PHE A 114 -13.52 -4.38 -1.45
C PHE A 114 -12.20 -4.38 -0.69
N GLN A 115 -11.16 -3.72 -1.22
CA GLN A 115 -9.87 -3.60 -0.53
C GLN A 115 -10.00 -2.84 0.81
N GLN A 116 -10.80 -1.76 0.85
CA GLN A 116 -11.02 -1.00 2.08
C GLN A 116 -12.00 -1.70 3.03
N LEU A 117 -13.08 -2.28 2.51
CA LEU A 117 -14.10 -3.01 3.28
C LEU A 117 -13.56 -4.29 3.93
N ALA A 118 -12.49 -4.87 3.37
CA ALA A 118 -11.74 -5.94 4.04
C ALA A 118 -11.11 -5.51 5.37
N GLY A 119 -11.15 -4.21 5.71
CA GLY A 119 -10.79 -3.70 7.03
C GLY A 119 -9.29 -3.65 7.26
N ILE A 120 -8.48 -3.62 6.19
CA ILE A 120 -7.01 -3.65 6.31
C ILE A 120 -6.51 -2.52 7.22
N ASN A 121 -7.05 -1.30 7.10
CA ASN A 121 -6.67 -0.19 7.97
C ASN A 121 -6.93 -0.49 9.45
N ALA A 122 -8.11 -1.02 9.79
CA ALA A 122 -8.46 -1.38 11.16
C ALA A 122 -7.51 -2.46 11.70
N ILE A 123 -7.23 -3.50 10.92
CA ILE A 123 -6.28 -4.56 11.30
C ILE A 123 -4.90 -3.95 11.54
N VAL A 124 -4.41 -3.12 10.63
CA VAL A 124 -3.07 -2.51 10.76
C VAL A 124 -2.94 -1.70 12.05
N TYR A 125 -3.96 -0.92 12.42
CA TYR A 125 -3.93 -0.14 13.66
C TYR A 125 -4.16 -0.98 14.93
N LEU A 126 -4.99 -2.01 14.86
CA LEU A 126 -5.36 -2.84 16.02
C LEU A 126 -4.40 -4.01 16.26
N THR A 127 -3.61 -4.42 15.26
CA THR A 127 -2.69 -5.56 15.39
C THR A 127 -1.74 -5.42 16.59
N PRO A 128 -1.04 -4.28 16.79
CA PRO A 128 -0.15 -4.14 17.95
C PRO A 128 -0.88 -4.26 19.30
N LEU A 129 -2.12 -3.78 19.37
CA LEU A 129 -2.97 -3.91 20.55
C LEU A 129 -3.38 -5.37 20.78
N ILE A 130 -3.86 -6.05 19.74
CA ILE A 130 -4.25 -7.47 19.81
C ILE A 130 -3.05 -8.35 20.23
N LEU A 131 -1.87 -8.10 19.68
CA LEU A 131 -0.65 -8.85 20.02
C LEU A 131 -0.21 -8.58 21.47
N ARG A 132 -0.31 -7.34 21.94
CA ARG A 132 -0.02 -6.98 23.33
C ARG A 132 -0.94 -7.73 24.30
N GLU A 133 -2.24 -7.71 24.05
CA GLU A 133 -3.24 -8.41 24.87
C GLU A 133 -3.09 -9.94 24.77
N ALA A 134 -2.66 -10.47 23.62
CA ALA A 134 -2.36 -11.90 23.44
C ALA A 134 -1.09 -12.36 24.20
N GLY A 135 -0.42 -11.48 24.94
CA GLY A 135 0.72 -11.83 25.80
C GLY A 135 2.10 -11.73 25.12
N VAL A 136 2.18 -11.21 23.89
CA VAL A 136 3.48 -11.01 23.21
C VAL A 136 4.37 -10.01 23.97
N SER A 137 3.79 -9.11 24.75
CA SER A 137 4.53 -8.21 25.66
C SER A 137 5.28 -8.96 26.76
N ALA A 138 4.79 -10.12 27.23
CA ALA A 138 5.48 -10.95 28.21
C ALA A 138 6.71 -11.67 27.62
N LEU A 139 6.69 -11.96 26.31
CA LEU A 139 7.84 -12.50 25.58
C LEU A 139 8.87 -11.40 25.25
N THR A 140 8.39 -10.19 24.97
CA THR A 140 9.25 -9.05 24.59
C THR A 140 9.97 -8.44 25.79
N SER A 141 9.29 -8.33 26.94
CA SER A 141 9.87 -7.88 28.23
C SER A 141 11.00 -8.78 28.75
N LYS A 142 10.99 -10.07 28.39
CA LYS A 142 12.09 -10.99 28.71
C LYS A 142 13.33 -10.81 27.83
N LEU A 143 13.18 -10.26 26.62
CA LEU A 143 14.29 -10.07 25.68
C LEU A 143 15.05 -8.76 25.94
N LEU A 144 14.36 -7.68 26.29
CA LEU A 144 14.97 -6.40 26.69
C LEU A 144 14.23 -5.79 27.90
N PRO A 145 14.92 -5.46 29.02
CA PRO A 145 14.30 -4.86 30.22
C PRO A 145 13.86 -3.38 30.11
N ASP A 146 14.00 -2.73 28.94
CA ASP A 146 13.67 -1.31 28.78
C ASP A 146 12.20 -1.14 28.34
N PRO A 147 11.35 -0.43 29.10
CA PRO A 147 9.93 -0.23 28.79
C PRO A 147 9.68 0.47 27.44
N ASN A 148 10.63 1.26 26.93
CA ASN A 148 10.48 1.90 25.62
C ASN A 148 10.77 0.94 24.46
N ALA A 149 11.71 0.03 24.65
CA ALA A 149 12.10 -0.96 23.64
C ALA A 149 10.97 -1.97 23.37
N GLU A 150 10.16 -2.31 24.39
CA GLU A 150 9.05 -3.26 24.25
C GLU A 150 7.98 -2.81 23.23
N SER A 151 7.65 -1.51 23.22
CA SER A 151 6.64 -0.95 22.31
C SER A 151 7.11 -0.91 20.85
N MET A 152 8.41 -0.63 20.64
CA MET A 152 9.02 -0.59 19.31
C MET A 152 9.19 -2.00 18.72
N LEU A 153 9.59 -2.97 19.56
CA LEU A 153 9.76 -4.36 19.15
C LEU A 153 8.43 -5.04 18.83
N SER A 154 7.40 -4.86 19.65
CA SER A 154 6.07 -5.43 19.39
C SER A 154 5.46 -4.90 18.08
N THR A 155 5.61 -3.60 17.82
CA THR A 155 5.21 -3.01 16.54
C THR A 155 6.05 -3.60 15.40
N SER A 156 7.37 -3.64 15.52
CA SER A 156 8.24 -4.20 14.46
C SER A 156 7.88 -5.66 14.13
N ILE A 157 7.62 -6.49 15.14
CA ILE A 157 7.19 -7.88 14.97
C ILE A 157 5.85 -7.95 14.23
N ALA A 158 4.86 -7.12 14.58
CA ALA A 158 3.56 -7.09 13.93
C ALA A 158 3.63 -6.75 12.42
N TYR A 159 4.53 -5.85 12.02
CA TYR A 159 4.64 -5.41 10.62
C TYR A 159 5.64 -6.22 9.80
N SER A 160 6.59 -6.90 10.45
CA SER A 160 7.63 -7.69 9.78
C SER A 160 7.10 -8.73 8.76
N PRO A 161 5.96 -9.44 8.95
CA PRO A 161 5.48 -10.42 7.99
C PRO A 161 4.95 -9.80 6.69
N LYS A 162 4.65 -8.49 6.68
CA LYS A 162 4.08 -7.82 5.49
C LYS A 162 5.07 -7.75 4.34
N ILE A 163 6.35 -7.52 4.61
CA ILE A 163 7.40 -7.39 3.57
C ILE A 163 7.60 -8.70 2.80
N PRO A 164 7.85 -9.86 3.44
CA PRO A 164 7.97 -11.13 2.71
C PRO A 164 6.65 -11.53 2.04
N ALA A 165 5.50 -11.24 2.66
CA ALA A 165 4.20 -11.48 2.03
C ALA A 165 4.01 -10.65 0.75
N LEU A 166 4.44 -9.39 0.73
CA LEU A 166 4.39 -8.55 -0.46
C LEU A 166 5.29 -9.11 -1.57
N ILE A 167 6.52 -9.51 -1.25
CA ILE A 167 7.45 -10.09 -2.23
C ILE A 167 6.88 -11.39 -2.81
N LEU A 168 6.32 -12.26 -1.95
CA LEU A 168 5.67 -13.50 -2.38
C LEU A 168 4.46 -13.21 -3.27
N ALA A 169 3.62 -12.25 -2.88
CA ALA A 169 2.45 -11.85 -3.65
C ALA A 169 2.84 -11.31 -5.04
N SER A 170 3.88 -10.46 -5.14
CA SER A 170 4.40 -9.96 -6.41
C SER A 170 4.85 -11.10 -7.33
N LYS A 171 5.62 -12.06 -6.80
CA LYS A 171 6.07 -13.23 -7.59
C LYS A 171 4.92 -14.14 -8.02
N LEU A 172 3.92 -14.33 -7.16
CA LEU A 172 2.75 -15.13 -7.48
C LEU A 172 1.84 -14.43 -8.50
N MET A 173 1.76 -13.10 -8.47
CA MET A 173 0.98 -12.29 -9.41
C MET A 173 1.45 -12.49 -10.85
N ASP A 174 2.77 -12.49 -11.06
CA ASP A 174 3.38 -12.72 -12.38
C ASP A 174 3.11 -14.13 -12.91
N LYS A 175 3.04 -15.13 -12.03
CA LYS A 175 2.87 -16.54 -12.41
C LYS A 175 1.41 -16.97 -12.58
N MET A 176 0.53 -16.59 -11.66
CA MET A 176 -0.87 -17.03 -11.61
C MET A 176 -1.82 -16.09 -12.34
N GLY A 177 -1.42 -14.83 -12.54
CA GLY A 177 -2.26 -13.78 -13.09
C GLY A 177 -3.23 -13.19 -12.06
N HIS A 178 -3.52 -11.90 -12.23
CA HIS A 178 -4.26 -11.06 -11.29
C HIS A 178 -5.64 -11.61 -10.87
N LYS A 179 -6.46 -12.09 -11.83
CA LYS A 179 -7.82 -12.57 -11.55
C LYS A 179 -7.81 -13.83 -10.68
N LYS A 180 -6.97 -14.81 -11.03
CA LYS A 180 -6.87 -16.07 -10.29
C LYS A 180 -6.35 -15.83 -8.88
N LEU A 181 -5.33 -14.98 -8.75
CA LEU A 181 -4.78 -14.59 -7.45
C LEU A 181 -5.87 -14.01 -6.53
N LEU A 182 -6.66 -13.05 -7.03
CA LEU A 182 -7.72 -12.44 -6.24
C LEU A 182 -8.79 -13.47 -5.81
N THR A 183 -9.24 -14.32 -6.72
CA THR A 183 -10.27 -15.33 -6.41
C THR A 183 -9.81 -16.39 -5.43
N THR A 184 -8.51 -16.75 -5.43
CA THR A 184 -7.97 -17.76 -4.52
C THR A 184 -7.70 -17.21 -3.12
N PHE A 185 -7.20 -15.99 -2.99
CA PHE A 185 -6.83 -15.42 -1.69
C PHE A 185 -8.02 -14.84 -0.91
N THR A 186 -9.09 -14.43 -1.59
CA THR A 186 -10.31 -13.93 -0.93
C THR A 186 -10.89 -14.90 0.12
N PRO A 187 -11.15 -16.19 -0.18
CA PRO A 187 -11.67 -17.12 0.82
C PRO A 187 -10.67 -17.40 1.95
N ILE A 188 -9.37 -17.44 1.66
CA ILE A 188 -8.32 -17.63 2.67
C ILE A 188 -8.34 -16.48 3.68
N MET A 189 -8.42 -15.24 3.19
CA MET A 189 -8.52 -14.06 4.04
C MET A 189 -9.80 -14.09 4.87
N SER A 190 -10.96 -14.39 4.27
CA SER A 190 -12.22 -14.50 5.00
C SER A 190 -12.17 -15.55 6.12
N LEU A 191 -11.63 -16.75 5.84
CA LEU A 191 -11.45 -17.80 6.84
C LEU A 191 -10.52 -17.37 7.98
N SER A 192 -9.42 -16.69 7.65
CA SER A 192 -8.49 -16.19 8.66
C SER A 192 -9.11 -15.14 9.59
N LEU A 193 -9.96 -14.25 9.05
CA LEU A 193 -10.66 -13.24 9.84
C LEU A 193 -11.75 -13.85 10.70
N ILE A 194 -12.47 -14.86 10.20
CA ILE A 194 -13.44 -15.63 11.00
C ILE A 194 -12.72 -16.35 12.14
N SER A 195 -11.58 -16.98 11.86
CA SER A 195 -10.76 -17.64 12.88
C SER A 195 -10.27 -16.66 13.94
N LEU A 196 -9.80 -15.47 13.54
CA LEU A 196 -9.40 -14.41 14.46
C LEU A 196 -10.60 -13.94 15.31
N ALA A 197 -11.76 -13.71 14.70
CA ALA A 197 -12.96 -13.31 15.43
C ALA A 197 -13.38 -14.35 16.48
N LEU A 198 -13.37 -15.63 16.13
CA LEU A 198 -13.65 -16.72 17.06
C LEU A 198 -12.62 -16.79 18.19
N ALA A 199 -11.33 -16.66 17.88
CA ALA A 199 -10.27 -16.64 18.89
C ALA A 199 -10.44 -15.48 19.89
N LEU A 200 -10.88 -14.31 19.41
CA LEU A 200 -11.17 -13.17 20.28
C LEU A 200 -12.42 -13.40 21.16
N THR A 201 -13.36 -14.26 20.77
CA THR A 201 -14.52 -14.60 21.63
C THR A 201 -14.18 -15.60 22.73
N THR A 202 -13.22 -16.50 22.50
CA THR A 202 -12.81 -17.49 23.51
C THR A 202 -11.86 -16.91 24.54
N VAL A 203 -11.09 -15.89 24.16
CA VAL A 203 -10.31 -15.07 25.10
C VAL A 203 -11.27 -14.12 25.82
N SER A 204 -11.65 -14.49 27.04
CA SER A 204 -12.39 -13.58 27.93
C SER A 204 -11.52 -12.40 28.29
N PHE A 205 -11.64 -11.31 27.54
CA PHE A 205 -11.04 -10.03 27.91
C PHE A 205 -11.66 -9.59 29.24
N PRO A 206 -10.86 -9.26 30.28
CA PRO A 206 -11.41 -8.56 31.42
C PRO A 206 -12.03 -7.26 30.88
N THR A 207 -13.34 -7.12 31.04
CA THR A 207 -14.15 -5.95 30.70
C THR A 207 -13.81 -4.79 31.62
N THR A 208 -12.55 -4.35 31.57
CA THR A 208 -12.14 -3.04 32.05
C THR A 208 -11.64 -2.27 30.85
N LEU A 209 -12.59 -1.87 29.99
CA LEU A 209 -12.46 -0.61 29.26
C LEU A 209 -12.36 0.49 30.31
N LYS A 210 -11.18 0.67 30.91
CA LYS A 210 -10.82 1.94 31.54
C LYS A 210 -10.88 2.92 30.37
N PRO A 211 -11.82 3.90 30.37
CA PRO A 211 -11.95 4.81 29.24
C PRO A 211 -10.57 5.38 28.94
N ILE A 212 -10.10 5.17 27.71
CA ILE A 212 -8.88 5.79 27.14
C ILE A 212 -9.18 7.28 26.89
N GLY A 213 -9.65 7.93 27.95
CA GLY A 213 -9.97 9.35 28.03
C GLY A 213 -9.61 9.93 29.40
N ARG A 214 -9.13 9.13 30.37
CA ARG A 214 -8.65 9.63 31.66
C ARG A 214 -7.39 8.97 32.22
N SER A 215 -7.09 7.72 31.91
CA SER A 215 -5.98 7.01 32.58
C SER A 215 -4.57 7.39 32.09
N ALA A 216 -4.41 7.93 30.88
CA ALA A 216 -3.14 8.56 30.48
C ALA A 216 -2.87 9.88 31.22
N PHE A 217 -3.94 10.53 31.73
CA PHE A 217 -3.84 11.76 32.52
C PHE A 217 -3.60 11.48 34.01
N PHE A 218 -4.16 10.38 34.54
CA PHE A 218 -4.09 10.05 35.97
C PHE A 218 -2.92 9.14 36.37
N HIS A 219 -2.21 8.48 35.44
CA HIS A 219 -0.96 7.79 35.82
C HIS A 219 0.22 8.76 36.07
N CYS A 220 0.00 10.06 35.83
CA CYS A 220 0.95 11.14 36.09
C CYS A 220 0.57 11.99 37.33
N SER A 221 -0.41 11.55 38.14
CA SER A 221 -0.81 12.25 39.38
C SER A 221 -0.53 11.45 40.66
N SER A 222 0.18 10.32 40.58
CA SER A 222 0.53 9.49 41.74
C SER A 222 2.02 9.23 41.88
N LEU A 223 2.83 10.04 41.21
CA LEU A 223 4.27 10.19 41.41
C LEU A 223 4.55 11.67 41.68
N GLU A 224 3.87 12.19 42.70
CA GLU A 224 4.45 13.22 43.59
C GLU A 224 5.28 12.51 44.66
#